data_AF-A0A8T0CBA6-F1
#
_entry.id   AF-A0A8T0CBA6-F1
#
_cell.length_a   1.000
_cell.length_b   1.000
_cell.length_c   1.000
_cell.angle_alpha   90.00
_cell.angle_beta   90.00
_cell.angle_gamma   90.00
#
_symmetry.space_group_name_H-M   'P 1'
#
loop_
_entity.id
_entity.type
_entity.pdbx_description
1 polymer ?
#
loop_
_entity_poly.entity_id
_entity_poly.type
_entity_poly.pdbx_seq_one_letter_code
_entity_poly.pdbx_strand_id
1 'polypeptide(L)'
;MKKQSILFLFLFLTGCSATNQYQASAKYDLSVKAWCMQRNKQDDEYCDCFTRVMSERTPDSLKSNVTSADASNVQAMIKVLDESKQELAVCEAKRTISTPLEQIDVPEKAKKLVKRFGDDILSPSNRRSSASTKAVGYKFSMYDGKSSVNPDNYTALSRYEHGIPYFSTYYNGKLEKQDLYKVIQGIKHMRYQGYEPDQKSICLVQIGECVYKTPSGLSKKMKTIFKEGVWISDEPGFLGTRRTVFRIFTADGLPLYEKILFQNGSQMERVRYEHK
;
A
#
# COMPACT_ATOMS: atom_id res chain seq x y z
N MET A 1 -51.39 -62.94 37.24
CA MET A 1 -51.14 -62.81 35.78
C MET A 1 -50.80 -61.37 35.46
N LYS A 2 -49.73 -61.16 34.69
CA LYS A 2 -49.28 -59.96 33.96
C LYS A 2 -48.83 -58.74 34.79
N LYS A 3 -47.83 -57.96 34.40
CA LYS A 3 -46.53 -58.09 33.68
C LYS A 3 -46.09 -56.62 33.54
N GLN A 4 -44.84 -56.33 33.91
CA GLN A 4 -43.89 -55.38 33.30
C GLN A 4 -44.41 -54.00 32.81
N SER A 5 -43.72 -52.92 33.19
CA SER A 5 -42.68 -52.35 32.31
C SER A 5 -41.89 -51.23 32.98
N ILE A 6 -40.58 -51.31 32.75
CA ILE A 6 -39.52 -50.36 33.03
C ILE A 6 -39.68 -49.16 32.08
N LEU A 7 -39.49 -47.92 32.56
CA LEU A 7 -39.04 -46.83 31.70
C LEU A 7 -37.88 -46.10 32.37
N PHE A 8 -36.69 -46.47 31.93
CA PHE A 8 -35.44 -45.73 32.05
C PHE A 8 -35.63 -44.30 31.50
N LEU A 9 -35.30 -43.29 32.29
CA LEU A 9 -34.92 -41.98 31.75
C LEU A 9 -33.40 -41.82 31.87
N PHE A 10 -32.71 -42.41 30.90
CA PHE A 10 -31.38 -42.00 30.47
C PHE A 10 -31.50 -40.58 29.87
N LEU A 11 -31.15 -39.55 30.64
CA LEU A 11 -30.80 -38.23 30.12
C LEU A 11 -29.29 -38.08 30.21
N PHE A 12 -28.58 -38.73 29.28
CA PHE A 12 -27.21 -38.35 28.93
C PHE A 12 -27.23 -37.54 27.64
N LEU A 13 -26.69 -36.31 27.76
CA LEU A 13 -25.87 -35.59 26.77
C LEU A 13 -26.55 -35.03 25.52
N THR A 14 -26.64 -33.70 25.47
CA THR A 14 -26.01 -32.88 24.40
C THR A 14 -25.99 -31.40 24.83
N GLY A 15 -24.94 -30.96 25.54
CA GLY A 15 -24.87 -29.56 25.99
C GLY A 15 -23.49 -28.96 26.25
N CYS A 16 -22.38 -29.67 25.98
CA CYS A 16 -21.04 -29.19 26.36
C CYS A 16 -20.13 -28.74 25.20
N SER A 17 -20.59 -28.74 23.94
CA SER A 17 -19.74 -28.29 22.82
C SER A 17 -20.03 -26.84 22.39
N ALA A 18 -21.27 -26.38 22.53
CA ALA A 18 -21.67 -25.04 22.07
C ALA A 18 -21.04 -23.91 22.91
N THR A 19 -20.96 -24.10 24.24
CA THR A 19 -20.44 -23.08 25.17
C THR A 19 -18.95 -22.82 24.96
N ASN A 20 -18.16 -23.88 24.73
CA ASN A 20 -16.73 -23.76 24.50
C ASN A 20 -16.41 -23.18 23.11
N GLN A 21 -17.16 -23.54 22.07
CA GLN A 21 -17.00 -22.95 20.73
C GLN A 21 -17.37 -21.46 20.71
N TYR A 22 -18.47 -21.08 21.35
CA TYR A 22 -18.91 -19.67 21.42
C TYR A 22 -17.89 -18.79 22.16
N GLN A 23 -17.33 -19.31 23.26
CA GLN A 23 -16.34 -18.58 24.05
C GLN A 23 -14.97 -18.46 23.34
N ALA A 24 -14.57 -19.46 22.54
CA ALA A 24 -13.37 -19.40 21.71
C ALA A 24 -13.50 -18.35 20.59
N SER A 25 -14.65 -18.28 19.92
CA SER A 25 -14.91 -17.27 18.88
C SER A 25 -14.91 -15.85 19.43
N ALA A 26 -15.57 -15.61 20.58
CA ALA A 26 -15.61 -14.28 21.18
C ALA A 26 -14.21 -13.78 21.62
N LYS A 27 -13.37 -14.67 22.17
CA LYS A 27 -11.98 -14.34 22.53
C LYS A 27 -11.11 -14.07 21.30
N TYR A 28 -11.30 -14.85 20.24
CA TYR A 28 -10.63 -14.64 18.96
C TYR A 28 -10.97 -13.26 18.37
N ASP A 29 -12.26 -12.94 18.26
CA ASP A 29 -12.74 -11.67 17.71
C ASP A 29 -12.18 -10.48 18.50
N LEU A 30 -12.20 -10.55 19.84
CA LEU A 30 -11.63 -9.52 20.69
C LEU A 30 -10.12 -9.34 20.47
N SER A 31 -9.38 -10.44 20.35
CA SER A 31 -7.93 -10.41 20.13
C SER A 31 -7.57 -9.81 18.77
N VAL A 32 -8.31 -10.19 17.72
CA VAL A 32 -8.12 -9.67 16.35
C VAL A 32 -8.50 -8.20 16.28
N LYS A 33 -9.63 -7.80 16.89
CA LYS A 33 -10.05 -6.39 16.97
C LYS A 33 -9.02 -5.55 17.72
N ALA A 34 -8.56 -6.00 18.89
CA ALA A 34 -7.55 -5.30 19.67
C ALA A 34 -6.24 -5.12 18.87
N TRP A 35 -5.76 -6.17 18.22
CA TRP A 35 -4.59 -6.12 17.34
C TRP A 35 -4.79 -5.14 16.18
N CYS A 36 -5.97 -5.17 15.53
CA CYS A 36 -6.28 -4.25 14.45
C CYS A 36 -6.28 -2.79 14.93
N MET A 37 -6.96 -2.51 16.06
CA MET A 37 -7.09 -1.17 16.62
C MET A 37 -5.75 -0.57 16.99
N GLN A 38 -4.86 -1.37 17.58
CA GLN A 38 -3.49 -0.97 17.92
C GLN A 38 -2.69 -0.54 16.69
N ARG A 39 -2.89 -1.20 15.54
CA ARG A 39 -2.15 -0.89 14.30
C ARG A 39 -2.76 0.25 13.51
N ASN A 40 -4.06 0.48 13.65
CA ASN A 40 -4.82 1.31 12.72
C ASN A 40 -5.41 2.57 13.36
N LYS A 41 -4.74 3.09 14.41
CA LYS A 41 -5.12 4.32 15.10
C LYS A 41 -6.60 4.34 15.52
N GLN A 42 -7.11 3.19 15.99
CA GLN A 42 -8.51 3.07 16.42
C GLN A 42 -9.57 3.32 15.33
N ASP A 43 -9.30 2.94 14.09
CA ASP A 43 -10.30 2.95 13.01
C ASP A 43 -11.34 1.84 13.23
N ASP A 44 -12.38 2.14 14.01
CA ASP A 44 -13.41 1.18 14.43
C ASP A 44 -14.12 0.52 13.25
N GLU A 45 -14.57 1.29 12.25
CA GLU A 45 -15.33 0.73 11.12
C GLU A 45 -14.48 -0.22 10.26
N TYR A 46 -13.21 0.14 10.03
CA TYR A 46 -12.24 -0.75 9.39
C TYR A 46 -12.01 -2.01 10.22
N CYS A 47 -11.74 -1.84 11.52
CA CYS A 47 -11.37 -2.96 12.38
C CYS A 47 -12.52 -3.91 12.69
N ASP A 48 -13.76 -3.42 12.72
CA ASP A 48 -14.95 -4.27 12.79
C ASP A 48 -15.11 -5.10 11.52
N CYS A 49 -14.96 -4.49 10.34
CA CYS A 49 -14.98 -5.22 9.08
C CYS A 49 -13.86 -6.27 9.01
N PHE A 50 -12.62 -5.88 9.35
CA PHE A 50 -11.46 -6.76 9.35
C PHE A 50 -11.67 -7.96 10.29
N THR A 51 -12.12 -7.70 11.52
CA THR A 51 -12.37 -8.73 12.53
C THR A 51 -13.43 -9.70 12.06
N ARG A 52 -14.53 -9.20 11.48
CA ARG A 52 -15.60 -10.04 10.92
C ARG A 52 -15.07 -10.96 9.83
N VAL A 53 -14.34 -10.43 8.84
CA VAL A 53 -13.77 -11.25 7.75
C VAL A 53 -12.81 -12.31 8.30
N MET A 54 -11.93 -11.93 9.24
CA MET A 54 -11.00 -12.87 9.87
C MET A 54 -11.73 -13.95 10.66
N SER A 55 -12.78 -13.60 11.39
CA SER A 55 -13.60 -14.57 12.13
C SER A 55 -14.33 -15.54 11.19
N GLU A 56 -14.93 -15.05 10.11
CA GLU A 56 -15.63 -15.88 9.14
C GLU A 56 -14.68 -16.85 8.40
N ARG A 57 -13.44 -16.44 8.16
CA ARG A 57 -12.47 -17.18 7.34
C ARG A 57 -11.51 -18.07 8.12
N THR A 58 -11.34 -17.82 9.42
CA THR A 58 -10.45 -18.62 10.26
C THR A 58 -11.18 -19.88 10.74
N PRO A 59 -10.63 -21.10 10.52
CA PRO A 59 -11.23 -22.31 11.07
C PRO A 59 -11.30 -22.28 12.60
N ASP A 60 -12.35 -22.85 13.19
CA ASP A 60 -12.55 -22.83 14.65
C ASP A 60 -11.39 -23.45 15.43
N SER A 61 -10.75 -24.49 14.87
CA SER A 61 -9.56 -25.12 15.44
C SER A 61 -8.36 -24.17 15.54
N LEU A 62 -8.29 -23.17 14.66
CA LEU A 62 -7.25 -22.14 14.68
C LEU A 62 -7.67 -20.97 15.60
N LYS A 63 -8.96 -20.65 15.67
CA LYS A 63 -9.49 -19.63 16.60
C LYS A 63 -9.24 -19.98 18.06
N SER A 64 -9.42 -21.25 18.44
CA SER A 64 -9.18 -21.72 19.81
C SER A 64 -7.72 -21.60 20.25
N ASN A 65 -6.79 -21.45 19.31
CA ASN A 65 -5.35 -21.44 19.54
C ASN A 65 -4.73 -20.04 19.36
N VAL A 66 -5.53 -18.96 19.36
CA VAL A 66 -5.06 -17.60 19.00
C VAL A 66 -3.95 -17.05 19.90
N THR A 67 -3.76 -17.62 21.09
CA THR A 67 -2.70 -17.23 22.04
C THR A 67 -1.41 -18.04 21.89
N SER A 68 -1.42 -19.12 21.11
CA SER A 68 -0.23 -19.94 20.85
C SER A 68 0.57 -19.32 19.70
N ALA A 69 1.76 -18.82 19.99
CA ALA A 69 2.68 -18.27 18.99
C ALA A 69 3.40 -19.37 18.20
N ASP A 70 2.80 -20.56 18.10
CA ASP A 70 3.37 -21.71 17.41
C ASP A 70 3.51 -21.40 15.91
N ALA A 71 4.66 -21.73 15.34
CA ALA A 71 4.99 -21.39 13.95
C ALA A 71 3.96 -21.93 12.94
N SER A 72 3.38 -23.10 13.21
CA SER A 72 2.31 -23.69 12.39
C SER A 72 1.03 -22.87 12.41
N ASN A 73 0.63 -22.35 13.58
CA ASN A 73 -0.55 -21.50 13.74
C ASN A 73 -0.33 -20.13 13.09
N VAL A 74 0.88 -19.57 13.18
CA VAL A 74 1.24 -18.34 12.46
C VAL A 74 1.16 -18.54 10.94
N GLN A 75 1.70 -19.64 10.40
CA GLN A 75 1.61 -19.94 8.98
C GLN A 75 0.17 -20.14 8.51
N ALA A 76 -0.65 -20.84 9.31
CA ALA A 76 -2.06 -21.03 9.00
C ALA A 76 -2.83 -19.69 9.00
N MET A 77 -2.53 -18.78 9.93
CA MET A 77 -3.10 -17.43 9.95
C MET A 77 -2.65 -16.57 8.76
N ILE A 78 -1.39 -16.67 8.34
CA ILE A 78 -0.90 -16.00 7.12
C ILE A 78 -1.66 -16.51 5.89
N LYS A 79 -1.90 -17.82 5.82
CA LYS A 79 -2.68 -18.42 4.72
C LYS A 79 -4.12 -17.89 4.70
N VAL A 80 -4.78 -17.82 5.86
CA VAL A 80 -6.13 -17.23 5.97
C VAL A 80 -6.15 -15.78 5.49
N LEU A 81 -5.15 -14.97 5.89
CA LEU A 81 -5.00 -13.59 5.40
C LEU A 81 -4.83 -13.53 3.88
N ASP A 82 -4.06 -14.47 3.30
CA ASP A 82 -3.78 -14.53 1.88
C ASP A 82 -5.04 -14.88 1.07
N GLU A 83 -5.78 -15.89 1.53
CA GLU A 83 -7.02 -16.37 0.92
C GLU A 83 -8.16 -15.35 1.05
N SER A 84 -8.15 -14.53 2.10
CA SER A 84 -9.19 -13.53 2.38
C SER A 84 -8.90 -12.14 1.82
N LYS A 85 -7.88 -11.99 0.97
CA LYS A 85 -7.39 -10.68 0.48
C LYS A 85 -8.49 -9.85 -0.19
N GLN A 86 -9.40 -10.46 -0.93
CA GLN A 86 -10.43 -9.74 -1.69
C GLN A 86 -11.48 -9.13 -0.74
N GLU A 87 -11.90 -9.88 0.26
CA GLU A 87 -12.86 -9.45 1.28
C GLU A 87 -12.23 -8.38 2.19
N LEU A 88 -10.97 -8.58 2.58
CA LEU A 88 -10.23 -7.58 3.35
C LEU A 88 -10.06 -6.25 2.59
N ALA A 89 -10.03 -6.26 1.26
CA ALA A 89 -10.02 -5.03 0.47
C ALA A 89 -11.36 -4.28 0.50
N VAL A 90 -12.48 -4.96 0.75
CA VAL A 90 -13.76 -4.26 1.01
C VAL A 90 -13.66 -3.47 2.31
N CYS A 91 -12.99 -4.03 3.32
CA CYS A 91 -12.74 -3.33 4.58
C CYS A 91 -11.86 -2.10 4.38
N GLU A 92 -10.85 -2.16 3.51
CA GLU A 92 -9.99 -1.00 3.20
C GLU A 92 -10.76 0.23 2.69
N ALA A 93 -11.92 0.04 2.04
CA ALA A 93 -12.75 1.15 1.58
C ALA A 93 -13.42 1.93 2.72
N LYS A 94 -13.62 1.29 3.89
CA LYS A 94 -14.20 1.88 5.10
C LYS A 94 -13.19 2.67 5.92
N ARG A 95 -11.92 2.65 5.51
CA ARG A 95 -10.85 3.22 6.30
C ARG A 95 -10.90 4.75 6.31
N THR A 96 -10.78 5.31 7.50
CA THR A 96 -10.70 6.75 7.70
C THR A 96 -9.32 7.27 7.29
N ILE A 97 -9.30 8.31 6.45
CA ILE A 97 -8.10 9.08 6.17
C ILE A 97 -7.82 9.95 7.40
N SER A 98 -6.98 9.46 8.29
CA SER A 98 -6.75 10.07 9.61
C SER A 98 -5.60 11.05 9.66
N THR A 99 -4.81 11.20 8.58
CA THR A 99 -3.63 12.05 8.61
C THR A 99 -3.99 13.48 8.20
N PRO A 100 -3.89 14.49 9.10
CA PRO A 100 -4.07 15.90 8.76
C PRO A 100 -2.84 16.38 7.99
N LEU A 101 -2.79 16.06 6.70
CA LEU A 101 -1.66 16.35 5.81
C LEU A 101 -1.29 17.85 5.81
N GLU A 102 -2.27 18.71 6.01
CA GLU A 102 -2.14 20.16 6.03
C GLU A 102 -1.20 20.64 7.17
N GLN A 103 -1.22 19.95 8.31
CA GLN A 103 -0.43 20.25 9.50
C GLN A 103 1.00 19.70 9.43
N ILE A 104 1.32 18.92 8.40
CA ILE A 104 2.65 18.30 8.26
C ILE A 104 3.63 19.31 7.66
N ASP A 105 4.79 19.44 8.30
CA ASP A 105 5.89 20.25 7.80
C ASP A 105 6.61 19.57 6.63
N VAL A 106 6.93 20.36 5.61
CA VAL A 106 7.72 19.90 4.48
C VAL A 106 9.17 19.70 4.93
N PRO A 107 9.80 18.53 4.65
CA PRO A 107 11.19 18.30 5.03
C PRO A 107 12.14 19.34 4.43
N GLU A 108 13.13 19.81 5.21
CA GLU A 108 14.10 20.82 4.76
C GLU A 108 14.85 20.44 3.47
N LYS A 109 15.14 19.15 3.30
CA LYS A 109 15.77 18.63 2.07
C LYS A 109 14.86 18.80 0.85
N ALA A 110 13.56 18.58 1.02
CA ALA A 110 12.56 18.79 -0.02
C ALA A 110 12.46 20.28 -0.37
N LYS A 111 12.40 21.18 0.63
CA LYS A 111 12.41 22.63 0.41
C LYS A 111 13.63 23.11 -0.38
N LYS A 112 14.83 22.58 -0.05
CA LYS A 112 16.07 22.88 -0.80
C LYS A 112 15.99 22.43 -2.27
N LEU A 113 15.40 21.26 -2.53
CA LEU A 113 15.20 20.77 -3.90
C LEU A 113 14.17 21.63 -4.66
N VAL A 114 13.05 21.97 -4.04
CA VAL A 114 12.04 22.87 -4.64
C VAL A 114 12.69 24.22 -4.98
N LYS A 115 13.45 24.82 -4.07
CA LYS A 115 14.17 26.08 -4.35
C LYS A 115 15.16 25.95 -5.51
N ARG A 116 15.84 24.82 -5.64
CA ARG A 116 16.82 24.58 -6.71
C ARG A 116 16.18 24.39 -8.09
N PHE A 117 15.05 23.70 -8.16
CA PHE A 117 14.39 23.38 -9.43
C PHE A 117 13.29 24.38 -9.82
N GLY A 118 12.75 25.13 -8.86
CA GLY A 118 11.82 26.24 -9.11
C GLY A 118 10.62 25.82 -9.96
N ASP A 119 10.45 26.50 -11.09
CA ASP A 119 9.34 26.28 -12.03
C ASP A 119 9.43 24.93 -12.79
N ASP A 120 10.58 24.24 -12.73
CA ASP A 120 10.76 22.88 -13.25
C ASP A 120 10.19 21.81 -12.30
N ILE A 121 9.35 22.17 -11.33
CA ILE A 121 8.63 21.22 -10.48
C ILE A 121 7.23 20.97 -11.03
N LEU A 122 6.86 19.69 -11.15
CA LEU A 122 5.49 19.31 -11.48
C LEU A 122 4.54 19.79 -10.39
N SER A 123 3.59 20.61 -10.78
CA SER A 123 2.56 21.20 -9.93
C SER A 123 1.17 20.97 -10.53
N PRO A 124 0.10 21.18 -9.76
CA PRO A 124 -1.26 21.09 -10.28
C PRO A 124 -1.52 21.98 -11.50
N SER A 125 -0.86 23.15 -11.58
CA SER A 125 -1.08 24.14 -12.64
C SER A 125 -0.33 23.85 -13.94
N ASN A 126 0.86 23.24 -13.88
CA ASN A 126 1.70 22.99 -15.07
C ASN A 126 1.63 21.54 -15.62
N ARG A 127 0.87 20.66 -14.97
CA ARG A 127 0.79 19.22 -15.31
C ARG A 127 0.46 18.94 -16.78
N ARG A 128 -0.35 19.78 -17.43
CA ARG A 128 -0.82 19.54 -18.81
C ARG A 128 0.20 19.92 -19.88
N SER A 129 1.21 20.73 -19.55
CA SER A 129 2.22 21.24 -20.47
C SER A 129 3.59 20.56 -20.29
N SER A 130 3.66 19.45 -19.57
CA SER A 130 4.90 18.72 -19.31
C SER A 130 5.47 18.09 -20.57
N ALA A 131 6.65 18.52 -21.01
CA ALA A 131 7.45 17.84 -22.01
C ALA A 131 8.83 17.53 -21.44
N SER A 132 9.32 16.30 -21.62
CA SER A 132 10.67 15.93 -21.20
C SER A 132 11.70 16.61 -22.08
N THR A 133 12.70 17.22 -21.44
CA THR A 133 13.83 17.89 -22.10
C THR A 133 15.09 17.01 -22.14
N LYS A 134 15.03 15.81 -21.57
CA LYS A 134 16.18 14.89 -21.47
C LYS A 134 16.46 14.19 -22.80
N ALA A 135 17.73 13.99 -23.12
CA ALA A 135 18.14 13.23 -24.31
C ALA A 135 17.97 11.72 -24.10
N VAL A 136 17.74 10.99 -25.20
CA VAL A 136 17.79 9.52 -25.20
C VAL A 136 19.14 9.05 -24.64
N GLY A 137 19.11 8.03 -23.78
CA GLY A 137 20.27 7.57 -23.04
C GLY A 137 20.46 8.24 -21.67
N TYR A 138 19.64 9.23 -21.30
CA TYR A 138 19.61 9.77 -19.94
C TYR A 138 19.31 8.65 -18.92
N LYS A 139 20.16 8.51 -17.90
CA LYS A 139 20.09 7.46 -16.88
C LYS A 139 19.90 8.06 -15.49
N PHE A 140 19.00 7.48 -14.70
CA PHE A 140 18.81 7.88 -13.31
C PHE A 140 18.44 6.70 -12.40
N SER A 141 18.69 6.84 -11.10
CA SER A 141 18.17 5.96 -10.06
C SER A 141 17.70 6.78 -8.86
N MET A 142 16.85 6.20 -8.01
CA MET A 142 16.45 6.80 -6.73
C MET A 142 17.34 6.24 -5.63
N TYR A 143 18.12 7.11 -5.00
CA TYR A 143 19.19 6.73 -4.08
C TYR A 143 18.92 7.22 -2.66
N ASP A 144 19.11 6.36 -1.66
CA ASP A 144 18.77 6.63 -0.26
C ASP A 144 19.89 7.24 0.59
N GLY A 145 21.09 7.44 0.02
CA GLY A 145 22.22 8.00 0.74
C GLY A 145 22.95 7.04 1.68
N LYS A 146 22.48 5.79 1.84
CA LYS A 146 23.01 4.86 2.86
C LYS A 146 24.03 3.87 2.30
N SER A 147 23.82 3.38 1.08
CA SER A 147 24.72 2.43 0.40
C SER A 147 25.53 3.11 -0.69
N SER A 148 26.54 2.51 -1.31
CA SER A 148 27.07 3.08 -2.56
C SER A 148 26.03 3.02 -3.67
N VAL A 149 25.97 4.03 -4.54
CA VAL A 149 25.14 3.94 -5.76
C VAL A 149 25.68 2.79 -6.61
N ASN A 150 24.82 1.83 -6.96
CA ASN A 150 25.18 0.81 -7.94
C ASN A 150 25.05 1.42 -9.36
N PRO A 151 26.15 1.58 -10.11
CA PRO A 151 26.12 2.17 -11.45
C PRO A 151 25.38 1.30 -12.47
N ASP A 152 25.20 0.01 -12.17
CA ASP A 152 24.61 -0.98 -13.05
C ASP A 152 23.10 -1.15 -12.87
N ASN A 153 22.51 -0.45 -11.88
CA ASN A 153 21.08 -0.45 -11.58
C ASN A 153 20.48 0.93 -11.84
N TYR A 154 19.79 1.09 -12.98
CA TYR A 154 19.25 2.38 -13.40
C TYR A 154 18.01 2.25 -14.28
N THR A 155 17.28 3.35 -14.37
CA THR A 155 16.25 3.59 -15.38
C THR A 155 16.83 4.49 -16.46
N ALA A 156 16.64 4.14 -17.73
CA ALA A 156 17.11 4.93 -18.85
C ALA A 156 15.96 5.37 -19.75
N LEU A 157 16.03 6.62 -20.23
CA LEU A 157 15.19 7.12 -21.32
C LEU A 157 15.60 6.41 -22.62
N SER A 158 14.79 5.46 -23.07
CA SER A 158 15.11 4.59 -24.20
C SER A 158 14.75 5.21 -25.54
N ARG A 159 13.64 5.93 -25.63
CA ARG A 159 13.19 6.59 -26.86
C ARG A 159 12.11 7.65 -26.60
N TYR A 160 11.84 8.42 -27.65
CA TYR A 160 10.63 9.23 -27.78
C TYR A 160 9.71 8.64 -28.85
N GLU A 161 8.40 8.80 -28.65
CA GLU A 161 7.40 8.55 -29.68
C GLU A 161 6.37 9.67 -29.62
N HIS A 162 6.22 10.44 -30.70
CA HIS A 162 5.32 11.60 -30.74
C HIS A 162 5.54 12.57 -29.56
N GLY A 163 6.80 12.78 -29.16
CA GLY A 163 7.17 13.65 -28.02
C GLY A 163 6.99 13.01 -26.63
N ILE A 164 6.53 11.76 -26.54
CA ILE A 164 6.31 11.06 -25.27
C ILE A 164 7.57 10.24 -24.91
N PRO A 165 8.15 10.42 -23.70
CA PRO A 165 9.33 9.68 -23.27
C PRO A 165 8.99 8.26 -22.77
N TYR A 166 9.77 7.28 -23.22
CA TYR A 166 9.70 5.87 -22.81
C TYR A 166 10.95 5.48 -22.00
N PHE A 167 10.76 4.66 -20.97
CA PHE A 167 11.81 4.29 -20.02
C PHE A 167 11.99 2.79 -19.89
N SER A 168 13.23 2.34 -19.93
CA SER A 168 13.64 0.95 -19.69
C SER A 168 14.36 0.82 -18.35
N THR A 169 14.29 -0.36 -17.72
CA THR A 169 15.02 -0.65 -16.47
C THR A 169 16.16 -1.62 -16.71
N TYR A 170 17.27 -1.38 -16.01
CA TYR A 170 18.49 -2.17 -16.04
C TYR A 170 18.83 -2.63 -14.62
N TYR A 171 19.25 -3.89 -14.51
CA TYR A 171 19.69 -4.50 -13.27
C TYR A 171 20.97 -5.29 -13.51
N ASN A 172 22.01 -5.02 -12.71
CA ASN A 172 23.36 -5.54 -12.88
C ASN A 172 23.85 -5.40 -14.34
N GLY A 173 23.57 -4.23 -14.95
CA GLY A 173 24.07 -3.83 -16.27
C GLY A 173 23.30 -4.45 -17.43
N LYS A 174 22.34 -5.34 -17.14
CA LYS A 174 21.52 -6.03 -18.12
C LYS A 174 20.15 -5.39 -18.23
N LEU A 175 19.64 -5.31 -19.46
CA LEU A 175 18.28 -4.87 -19.72
C LEU A 175 17.30 -5.85 -19.07
N GLU A 176 16.52 -5.37 -18.10
CA GLU A 176 15.55 -6.17 -17.37
C GLU A 176 14.16 -6.03 -18.01
N LYS A 177 13.73 -4.78 -18.25
CA LYS A 177 12.44 -4.46 -18.88
C LYS A 177 12.64 -3.37 -19.93
N GLN A 178 12.42 -3.72 -21.20
CA GLN A 178 12.44 -2.77 -22.30
C GLN A 178 11.13 -1.97 -22.36
N ASP A 179 11.26 -0.65 -22.42
CA ASP A 179 10.16 0.31 -22.45
C ASP A 179 9.08 -0.04 -21.42
N LEU A 180 9.49 -0.22 -20.17
CA LEU A 180 8.61 -0.62 -19.07
C LEU A 180 7.45 0.36 -18.88
N TYR A 181 7.71 1.66 -19.06
CA TYR A 181 6.68 2.68 -18.92
C TYR A 181 6.96 3.90 -19.79
N LYS A 182 5.91 4.69 -20.04
CA LYS A 182 6.01 6.03 -20.61
C LYS A 182 5.40 7.05 -19.66
N VAL A 183 5.76 8.32 -19.78
CA VAL A 183 5.23 9.40 -18.93
C VAL A 183 4.42 10.38 -19.77
N ILE A 184 3.16 10.58 -19.39
CA ILE A 184 2.26 11.54 -20.03
C ILE A 184 1.67 12.40 -18.93
N GLN A 185 1.87 13.73 -18.99
CA GLN A 185 1.30 14.67 -18.01
C GLN A 185 1.65 14.33 -16.55
N GLY A 186 2.88 13.88 -16.30
CA GLY A 186 3.33 13.44 -14.99
C GLY A 186 2.83 12.06 -14.53
N ILE A 187 2.00 11.39 -15.34
CA ILE A 187 1.42 10.08 -15.04
C ILE A 187 2.24 9.00 -15.74
N LYS A 188 2.64 7.96 -15.00
CA LYS A 188 3.26 6.78 -15.58
C LYS A 188 2.19 5.91 -16.24
N HIS A 189 2.44 5.50 -17.48
CA HIS A 189 1.69 4.48 -18.18
C HIS A 189 2.56 3.24 -18.29
N MET A 190 2.13 2.14 -17.66
CA MET A 190 2.92 0.91 -17.51
C MET A 190 2.63 -0.07 -18.63
N ARG A 191 3.66 -0.75 -19.13
CA ARG A 191 3.57 -1.78 -20.17
C ARG A 191 3.26 -3.15 -19.55
N TYR A 192 1.97 -3.47 -19.43
CA TYR A 192 1.52 -4.82 -19.04
C TYR A 192 1.06 -5.61 -20.26
N GLN A 193 -0.13 -5.31 -20.78
CA GLN A 193 -0.65 -5.81 -22.08
C GLN A 193 -0.73 -4.69 -23.13
N GLY A 194 -0.57 -3.44 -22.68
CA GLY A 194 -0.54 -2.19 -23.41
C GLY A 194 -0.01 -1.12 -22.47
N TYR A 195 0.05 0.14 -22.91
CA TYR A 195 0.44 1.26 -22.04
C TYR A 195 -0.78 1.90 -21.38
N GLU A 196 -1.22 1.28 -20.30
CA GLU A 196 -2.32 1.80 -19.48
C GLU A 196 -1.80 2.71 -18.38
N PRO A 197 -2.52 3.78 -18.01
CA PRO A 197 -2.12 4.64 -16.91
C PRO A 197 -2.08 3.83 -15.62
N ASP A 198 -0.96 3.92 -14.90
CA ASP A 198 -0.86 3.39 -13.54
C ASP A 198 -1.85 4.14 -12.66
N GLN A 199 -2.91 3.46 -12.23
CA GLN A 199 -3.99 4.10 -11.49
C GLN A 199 -3.49 4.76 -10.19
N LYS A 200 -2.45 4.18 -9.57
CA LYS A 200 -1.81 4.82 -8.42
C LYS A 200 -1.17 6.15 -8.81
N SER A 201 -0.41 6.19 -9.90
CA SER A 201 0.22 7.41 -10.42
C SER A 201 -0.79 8.51 -10.73
N ILE A 202 -2.01 8.19 -11.20
CA ILE A 202 -3.09 9.17 -11.34
C ILE A 202 -3.39 9.85 -9.98
N CYS A 203 -3.61 9.04 -8.94
CA CYS A 203 -3.91 9.55 -7.59
C CYS A 203 -2.75 10.32 -6.94
N LEU A 204 -1.50 10.06 -7.33
CA LEU A 204 -0.33 10.79 -6.82
C LEU A 204 -0.30 12.26 -7.24
N VAL A 205 -0.93 12.60 -8.37
CA VAL A 205 -0.93 13.95 -8.95
C VAL A 205 -2.33 14.56 -9.01
N GLN A 206 -3.26 14.07 -8.19
CA GLN A 206 -4.62 14.57 -8.02
C GLN A 206 -4.81 15.07 -6.58
N ILE A 207 -5.19 16.34 -6.41
CA ILE A 207 -5.49 16.90 -5.08
C ILE A 207 -6.79 16.30 -4.55
N GLY A 208 -6.83 16.04 -3.24
CA GLY A 208 -7.98 15.52 -2.52
C GLY A 208 -7.95 14.00 -2.40
N GLU A 209 -9.12 13.42 -2.14
CA GLU A 209 -9.27 11.98 -2.05
C GLU A 209 -9.29 11.34 -3.45
N CYS A 210 -8.66 10.17 -3.56
CA CYS A 210 -8.61 9.39 -4.79
C CYS A 210 -8.65 7.90 -4.46
N VAL A 211 -9.41 7.16 -5.26
CA VAL A 211 -9.52 5.70 -5.18
C VAL A 211 -8.93 5.09 -6.44
N TYR A 212 -8.05 4.11 -6.27
CA TYR A 212 -7.45 3.36 -7.37
C TYR A 212 -7.54 1.86 -7.12
N LYS A 213 -7.54 1.06 -8.19
CA LYS A 213 -7.46 -0.40 -8.12
C LYS A 213 -6.02 -0.86 -8.30
N THR A 214 -5.59 -1.81 -7.47
CA THR A 214 -4.31 -2.52 -7.67
C THR A 214 -4.39 -3.46 -8.86
N PRO A 215 -3.26 -3.97 -9.38
CA PRO A 215 -3.28 -5.03 -10.41
C PRO A 215 -4.07 -6.29 -10.00
N SER A 216 -4.17 -6.56 -8.69
CA SER A 216 -4.99 -7.64 -8.14
C SER A 216 -6.48 -7.29 -7.99
N GLY A 217 -6.93 -6.14 -8.50
CA GLY A 217 -8.31 -5.68 -8.47
C GLY A 217 -8.76 -5.00 -7.16
N LEU A 218 -7.87 -4.85 -6.17
CA LEU A 218 -8.23 -4.33 -4.84
C LEU A 218 -8.31 -2.81 -4.87
N SER A 219 -9.42 -2.25 -4.39
CA SER A 219 -9.59 -0.80 -4.25
C SER A 219 -8.77 -0.27 -3.08
N LYS A 220 -8.10 0.86 -3.30
CA LYS A 220 -7.25 1.54 -2.32
C LYS A 220 -7.54 3.04 -2.34
N LYS A 221 -7.67 3.63 -1.16
CA LYS A 221 -7.96 5.07 -0.97
C LYS A 221 -6.73 5.82 -0.48
N MET A 222 -6.40 6.92 -1.14
CA MET A 222 -5.38 7.87 -0.68
C MET A 222 -5.91 9.31 -0.71
N LYS A 223 -5.31 10.18 0.09
CA LYS A 223 -5.50 11.63 0.02
C LYS A 223 -4.18 12.27 -0.35
N THR A 224 -4.21 13.22 -1.26
CA THR A 224 -3.02 13.95 -1.69
C THR A 224 -3.25 15.44 -1.59
N ILE A 225 -2.25 16.18 -1.11
CA ILE A 225 -2.21 17.64 -1.15
C ILE A 225 -0.94 18.09 -1.88
N PHE A 226 -0.92 19.34 -2.30
CA PHE A 226 0.27 20.00 -2.83
C PHE A 226 0.62 21.18 -1.93
N LYS A 227 1.79 21.15 -1.31
CA LYS A 227 2.24 22.16 -0.34
C LYS A 227 3.71 22.49 -0.61
N GLU A 228 4.01 23.78 -0.78
CA GLU A 228 5.38 24.29 -0.96
C GLU A 228 6.20 23.54 -2.04
N GLY A 229 5.57 23.22 -3.17
CA GLY A 229 6.24 22.51 -4.27
C GLY A 229 6.37 20.98 -4.08
N VAL A 230 5.71 20.41 -3.07
CA VAL A 230 5.79 18.99 -2.74
C VAL A 230 4.41 18.34 -2.78
N TRP A 231 4.33 17.19 -3.44
CA TRP A 231 3.16 16.31 -3.39
C TRP A 231 3.23 15.50 -2.09
N ILE A 232 2.27 15.69 -1.20
CA ILE A 232 2.20 14.99 0.08
C ILE A 232 0.96 14.10 0.05
N SER A 233 1.15 12.80 0.21
CA SER A 233 0.05 11.84 0.20
C SER A 233 0.01 10.96 1.44
N ASP A 234 -1.21 10.61 1.84
CA ASP A 234 -1.49 9.58 2.82
C ASP A 234 -1.84 8.29 2.07
N GLU A 235 -0.91 7.35 2.03
CA GLU A 235 -1.02 6.14 1.21
C GLU A 235 -1.32 4.88 2.03
N PRO A 236 -2.10 3.95 1.47
CA PRO A 236 -2.24 2.60 2.02
C PRO A 236 -0.99 1.75 1.79
N GLY A 237 -0.54 1.08 2.84
CA GLY A 237 0.56 0.13 2.90
C GLY A 237 0.11 -1.33 2.91
N PHE A 238 0.89 -2.19 3.57
CA PHE A 238 0.58 -3.61 3.75
C PHE A 238 -0.28 -3.83 4.99
N LEU A 239 -1.26 -4.75 4.92
CA LEU A 239 -2.25 -5.02 5.99
C LEU A 239 -2.86 -3.74 6.57
N GLY A 240 -3.20 -2.82 5.69
CA GLY A 240 -3.86 -1.59 6.05
C GLY A 240 -3.02 -0.52 6.74
N THR A 241 -1.76 -0.78 7.10
CA THR A 241 -0.89 0.28 7.63
C THR A 241 -0.90 1.49 6.69
N ARG A 242 -0.93 2.71 7.23
CA ARG A 242 -0.84 3.92 6.41
C ARG A 242 0.56 4.54 6.51
N ARG A 243 0.91 5.33 5.53
CA ARG A 243 2.19 6.04 5.48
C ARG A 243 2.02 7.40 4.83
N THR A 244 2.72 8.39 5.35
CA THR A 244 2.82 9.70 4.69
C THR A 244 3.97 9.66 3.71
N VAL A 245 3.73 10.09 2.48
CA VAL A 245 4.74 10.12 1.43
C VAL A 245 4.87 11.51 0.85
N PHE A 246 6.08 12.02 0.80
CA PHE A 246 6.45 13.28 0.17
C PHE A 246 7.12 12.96 -1.16
N ARG A 247 6.69 13.59 -2.24
CA ARG A 247 7.30 13.44 -3.55
C ARG A 247 7.50 14.78 -4.24
N ILE A 248 8.61 14.84 -4.96
CA ILE A 248 8.87 15.91 -5.92
C ILE A 248 9.12 15.24 -7.26
N PHE A 249 8.48 15.76 -8.30
CA PHE A 249 8.73 15.39 -9.67
C PHE A 249 9.22 16.62 -10.42
N THR A 250 10.13 16.44 -11.38
CA THR A 250 10.40 17.49 -12.37
C THR A 250 9.18 17.71 -13.25
N ALA A 251 9.09 18.85 -13.94
CA ALA A 251 7.90 19.25 -14.70
C ALA A 251 7.51 18.21 -15.76
N ASP A 252 8.48 17.45 -16.27
CA ASP A 252 8.33 16.31 -17.18
C ASP A 252 7.79 15.01 -16.55
N GLY A 253 7.55 15.01 -15.23
CA GLY A 253 7.02 13.86 -14.48
C GLY A 253 8.06 12.89 -13.94
N LEU A 254 9.36 13.18 -14.08
CA LEU A 254 10.40 12.29 -13.55
C LEU A 254 10.59 12.51 -12.05
N PRO A 255 10.74 11.42 -11.25
CA PRO A 255 10.90 11.56 -9.81
C PRO A 255 12.22 12.25 -9.49
N LEU A 256 12.19 13.18 -8.55
CA LEU A 256 13.36 13.90 -8.04
C LEU A 256 13.62 13.56 -6.56
N TYR A 257 12.55 13.36 -5.79
CA TYR A 257 12.60 13.12 -4.36
C TYR A 257 11.46 12.21 -3.92
N GLU A 258 11.73 11.34 -2.95
CA GLU A 258 10.71 10.58 -2.24
C GLU A 258 11.10 10.45 -0.77
N LYS A 259 10.20 10.79 0.15
CA LYS A 259 10.34 10.45 1.58
C LYS A 259 9.09 9.74 2.05
N ILE A 260 9.25 8.62 2.73
CA ILE A 260 8.18 7.80 3.29
C ILE A 260 8.32 7.81 4.81
N LEU A 261 7.26 8.23 5.50
CA LEU A 261 7.10 8.12 6.95
C LEU A 261 6.11 7.00 7.25
N PHE A 262 6.58 5.96 7.93
CA PHE A 262 5.75 4.85 8.37
C PHE A 262 5.15 5.15 9.74
N GLN A 263 3.99 4.56 10.04
CA GLN A 263 3.32 4.71 11.34
C GLN A 263 4.16 4.23 12.53
N ASN A 264 5.08 3.29 12.33
CA ASN A 264 6.00 2.82 13.37
C ASN A 264 7.19 3.77 13.63
N GLY A 265 7.17 4.99 13.06
CA GLY A 265 8.24 5.98 13.19
C GLY A 265 9.45 5.72 12.28
N SER A 266 9.54 4.57 11.61
CA SER A 266 10.58 4.35 10.61
C SER A 266 10.40 5.28 9.41
N GLN A 267 11.51 5.59 8.75
CA GLN A 267 11.50 6.46 7.58
C GLN A 267 12.48 5.99 6.51
N MET A 268 12.13 6.30 5.27
CA MET A 268 12.96 6.12 4.09
C MET A 268 12.98 7.42 3.32
N GLU A 269 14.15 7.84 2.84
CA GLU A 269 14.29 9.04 2.03
C GLU A 269 15.19 8.72 0.85
N ARG A 270 14.80 9.16 -0.35
CA ARG A 270 15.50 8.91 -1.61
C ARG A 270 15.53 10.18 -2.45
N VAL A 271 16.65 10.39 -3.15
CA VAL A 271 16.84 11.51 -4.10
C VAL A 271 17.28 10.93 -5.43
N ARG A 272 16.89 11.56 -6.54
CA ARG A 272 17.38 11.17 -7.86
C ARG A 272 18.90 11.35 -7.93
N TYR A 273 19.58 10.30 -8.35
CA TYR A 273 20.97 10.30 -8.79
C TYR A 273 21.00 10.15 -10.32
N GLU A 274 21.68 11.06 -11.00
CA GLU A 274 21.85 11.02 -12.46
C GLU A 274 23.18 10.33 -12.75
N HIS A 275 23.14 9.23 -13.51
CA HIS A 275 24.36 8.48 -13.88
C HIS A 275 25.05 9.20 -15.03
N LYS A 276 26.38 9.27 -14.96
CA LYS A 276 27.24 9.83 -16.01
C LYS A 276 27.60 8.78 -17.04
#